data_AF-B9EYG3-F1
#
_entry.id   AF-B9EYG3-F1
#
_cell.length_a   1.000
_cell.length_b   1.000
_cell.length_c   1.000
_cell.angle_alpha   90.00
_cell.angle_beta   90.00
_cell.angle_gamma   90.00
#
_symmetry.space_group_name_H-M   'P 1'
#
loop_
_entity.id
_entity.type
_entity.pdbx_description
1 polymer ?
#
loop_
_entity_poly.entity_id
_entity_poly.type
_entity_poly.pdbx_seq_one_letter_code
_entity_poly.pdbx_strand_id
1 'polypeptide(L)'
;MKLQIRVDESSGKIVDACFKTFGCGSAIASSSVATEWVKGKQMEEVVTIKNTEIAKHLSLPPVKLHCSMLAEDAIKAAVKDYEAKKAKLAQKGEEKAAEA
;
A
#
# COMPACT_ATOMS: atom_id res chain seq x y z
N MET A 1 -8.48 6.99 3.18
CA MET A 1 -7.11 6.84 3.72
C MET A 1 -6.12 7.04 2.58
N LYS A 2 -4.98 7.69 2.84
CA LYS A 2 -3.85 7.76 1.91
C LYS A 2 -2.68 6.98 2.50
N LEU A 3 -2.25 5.93 1.82
CA LEU A 3 -1.06 5.16 2.16
C LEU A 3 -0.01 5.40 1.09
N GLN A 4 1.21 5.66 1.53
CA GLN A 4 2.36 5.88 0.67
C GLN A 4 3.45 4.89 1.04
N ILE A 5 4.04 4.26 0.03
CA ILE A 5 5.14 3.32 0.16
C ILE A 5 6.37 3.87 -0.53
N ARG A 6 7.53 3.59 0.04
CA ARG A 6 8.83 3.76 -0.60
C ARG A 6 9.35 2.38 -0.96
N VAL A 7 9.65 2.18 -2.23
CA VAL A 7 10.13 0.90 -2.77
C VAL A 7 11.59 1.09 -3.18
N ASP A 8 12.43 0.11 -2.86
CA ASP A 8 13.78 0.01 -3.37
C ASP A 8 13.75 -0.56 -4.79
N GLU A 9 14.26 0.19 -5.76
CA GLU A 9 14.15 -0.18 -7.19
C GLU A 9 14.98 -1.42 -7.55
N SER A 10 16.09 -1.66 -6.85
CA SER A 10 16.96 -2.82 -7.08
C SER A 10 16.36 -4.14 -6.58
N SER A 11 15.72 -4.12 -5.41
CA SER A 11 15.19 -5.32 -4.76
C SER A 11 13.69 -5.52 -4.94
N GLY A 12 12.94 -4.46 -5.28
CA GLY A 12 11.48 -4.49 -5.33
C GLY A 12 10.82 -4.57 -3.94
N LYS A 13 11.57 -4.31 -2.86
CA LYS A 13 11.06 -4.36 -1.48
C LYS A 13 10.58 -2.99 -1.01
N ILE A 14 9.55 -2.97 -0.18
CA ILE A 14 9.07 -1.76 0.47
C ILE A 14 9.98 -1.45 1.66
N VAL A 15 10.78 -0.39 1.57
CA VAL A 15 11.72 0.02 2.63
C VAL A 15 11.04 0.89 3.69
N ASP A 16 10.00 1.61 3.30
CA ASP A 16 9.24 2.43 4.24
C ASP A 16 7.78 2.60 3.81
N ALA A 17 6.91 2.84 4.79
CA ALA A 17 5.48 3.06 4.57
C ALA A 17 4.95 4.07 5.57
N CYS A 18 4.12 5.00 5.09
CA CYS A 18 3.47 6.03 5.89
C CYS A 18 2.00 6.12 5.51
N PHE A 19 1.13 6.48 6.46
CA PHE A 19 -0.28 6.70 6.20
C PHE A 19 -0.78 8.02 6.78
N LYS A 20 -1.79 8.57 6.13
CA LYS A 20 -2.65 9.62 6.67
C LYS A 20 -4.09 9.19 6.50
N THR A 21 -4.82 9.13 7.61
CA THR A 21 -6.21 8.68 7.63
C THR A 21 -7.05 9.58 8.51
N PHE A 22 -8.33 9.70 8.17
CA PHE A 22 -9.34 10.38 8.96
C PHE A 22 -10.48 9.38 9.16
N GLY A 23 -10.91 9.18 10.40
CA GLY A 23 -11.94 8.21 10.72
C GLY A 23 -11.94 7.82 12.19
N CYS A 24 -12.77 6.84 12.53
CA CYS A 24 -12.84 6.30 13.89
C CYS A 24 -11.56 5.54 14.27
N GLY A 25 -11.36 5.29 15.57
CA GLY A 25 -10.18 4.58 16.09
C GLY A 25 -9.89 3.24 15.40
N SER A 26 -10.93 2.50 15.02
CA SER A 26 -10.78 1.24 14.24
C SER A 26 -10.17 1.47 12.87
N ALA A 27 -10.51 2.56 12.19
CA ALA A 27 -9.90 2.90 10.90
C ALA A 27 -8.43 3.27 11.07
N ILE A 28 -8.08 4.04 12.11
CA ILE A 28 -6.69 4.40 12.42
C ILE A 28 -5.88 3.14 12.75
N ALA A 29 -6.42 2.24 13.57
CA ALA A 29 -5.77 0.99 13.93
C ALA A 29 -5.56 0.09 12.70
N SER A 30 -6.57 -0.10 11.86
CA SER A 30 -6.45 -0.87 10.62
C SER A 30 -5.42 -0.28 9.65
N SER A 31 -5.40 1.06 9.50
CA SER A 31 -4.39 1.74 8.67
C SER A 31 -2.98 1.56 9.21
N SER A 32 -2.81 1.62 10.54
CA SER A 32 -1.51 1.44 11.20
C SER A 32 -0.99 0.02 11.04
N VAL A 33 -1.85 -0.99 11.23
CA VAL A 33 -1.48 -2.40 11.03
C VAL A 33 -1.08 -2.64 9.57
N ALA A 34 -1.86 -2.11 8.63
CA ALA A 34 -1.53 -2.21 7.21
C ALA A 34 -0.14 -1.64 6.89
N THR A 35 0.23 -0.47 7.42
CA THR A 35 1.56 0.11 7.16
C THR A 35 2.71 -0.71 7.73
N GLU A 36 2.53 -1.30 8.90
CA GLU A 36 3.56 -2.16 9.49
C GLU A 36 3.70 -3.47 8.71
N TRP A 37 2.59 -4.04 8.22
CA TRP A 37 2.61 -5.30 7.49
C TRP A 37 3.22 -5.17 6.10
N VAL A 38 3.08 -4.02 5.43
CA VAL A 38 3.69 -3.82 4.11
C VAL A 38 5.18 -3.52 4.17
N LYS A 39 5.70 -3.02 5.31
CA LYS A 39 7.11 -2.66 5.46
C LYS A 39 7.98 -3.92 5.43
N GLY A 40 9.05 -3.90 4.62
CA GLY A 40 10.00 -5.00 4.46
C GLY A 40 9.53 -6.13 3.54
N LYS A 41 8.29 -6.10 3.05
CA LYS A 41 7.75 -7.11 2.13
C LYS A 41 8.00 -6.77 0.66
N GLN A 42 7.91 -7.81 -0.17
CA GLN A 42 7.88 -7.70 -1.62
C GLN A 42 6.56 -7.08 -2.09
N MET A 43 6.60 -6.33 -3.20
CA MET A 43 5.42 -5.70 -3.79
C MET A 43 4.32 -6.72 -4.17
N GLU A 44 4.69 -7.91 -4.61
CA GLU A 44 3.74 -8.96 -4.99
C GLU A 44 3.04 -9.55 -3.76
N GLU A 45 3.76 -9.62 -2.63
CA GLU A 45 3.25 -10.21 -1.39
C GLU A 45 2.23 -9.29 -0.72
N VAL A 46 2.46 -7.97 -0.73
CA VAL A 46 1.57 -7.03 -0.04
C VAL A 46 0.16 -6.97 -0.64
N VAL A 47 0.01 -7.30 -1.93
CA VAL A 47 -1.31 -7.34 -2.60
C VAL A 47 -2.15 -8.53 -2.10
N THR A 48 -1.51 -9.54 -1.53
CA THR A 48 -2.19 -10.73 -0.98
C THR A 48 -2.80 -10.52 0.40
N ILE A 49 -2.43 -9.42 1.09
CA ILE A 49 -2.98 -9.06 2.40
C ILE A 49 -4.49 -8.81 2.27
N LYS A 50 -5.28 -9.55 3.05
CA LYS A 50 -6.75 -9.44 3.01
C LYS A 50 -7.30 -8.68 4.21
N ASN A 51 -8.41 -7.98 4.02
CA ASN A 51 -9.14 -7.31 5.10
C ASN A 51 -9.56 -8.28 6.22
N THR A 52 -9.79 -9.56 5.90
CA THR A 52 -10.18 -10.58 6.88
C THR A 52 -9.07 -10.85 7.88
N GLU A 53 -7.81 -10.80 7.45
CA GLU A 53 -6.64 -10.98 8.31
C GLU A 53 -6.46 -9.78 9.24
N ILE A 54 -6.59 -8.56 8.69
CA ILE A 54 -6.53 -7.31 9.48
C ILE A 54 -7.68 -7.27 10.50
N ALA A 55 -8.89 -7.63 10.09
CA ALA A 55 -10.06 -7.67 10.97
C ALA A 55 -9.89 -8.69 12.09
N LYS A 56 -9.35 -9.88 11.78
CA LYS A 56 -9.06 -10.91 12.76
C LYS A 56 -7.97 -10.46 13.74
N HIS A 57 -6.90 -9.84 13.24
CA HIS A 57 -5.80 -9.35 14.06
C HIS A 57 -6.27 -8.29 15.07
N LEU A 58 -7.14 -7.38 14.63
CA LEU A 58 -7.70 -6.32 15.48
C LEU A 58 -8.98 -6.73 16.22
N SER A 59 -9.42 -7.99 16.10
CA SER A 59 -10.68 -8.49 16.66
C SER A 59 -11.88 -7.58 16.36
N LEU A 60 -11.98 -7.09 15.13
CA LEU A 60 -13.01 -6.14 14.74
C LEU A 60 -14.39 -6.81 14.77
N PRO A 61 -15.42 -6.18 15.38
CA PRO A 61 -16.78 -6.68 15.28
C PRO A 61 -17.30 -6.52 13.84
N PRO A 62 -18.32 -7.30 13.43
CA PRO A 62 -18.85 -7.27 12.05
C PRO A 62 -19.20 -5.88 11.53
N VAL A 63 -19.72 -5.00 12.39
CA VAL A 63 -20.10 -3.61 12.06
C VAL A 63 -18.92 -2.71 11.69
N LYS A 64 -17.68 -3.09 12.01
CA LYS A 64 -16.46 -2.31 11.74
C LYS A 64 -15.56 -2.92 10.65
N LEU A 65 -16.01 -3.97 9.94
CA LEU A 65 -15.23 -4.58 8.85
C LEU A 65 -14.88 -3.61 7.71
N HIS A 66 -15.68 -2.57 7.48
CA HIS A 66 -15.34 -1.53 6.50
C HIS A 66 -13.99 -0.84 6.80
N CYS A 67 -13.57 -0.80 8.07
CA CYS A 67 -12.28 -0.21 8.46
C CYS A 67 -11.10 -1.05 7.98
N SER A 68 -11.22 -2.38 7.95
CA SER A 68 -10.17 -3.25 7.41
C SER A 68 -10.19 -3.30 5.88
N MET A 69 -11.38 -3.23 5.26
CA MET A 69 -11.50 -3.12 3.78
C MET A 69 -10.81 -1.84 3.26
N LEU A 70 -11.02 -0.72 3.94
CA LEU A 70 -10.38 0.55 3.58
C LEU A 70 -8.85 0.50 3.68
N ALA A 71 -8.29 -0.33 4.57
CA ALA A 71 -6.86 -0.55 4.66
C ALA A 71 -6.33 -1.44 3.52
N GLU A 72 -7.04 -2.53 3.19
CA GLU A 72 -6.72 -3.39 2.04
C GLU A 72 -6.74 -2.60 0.71
N ASP A 73 -7.79 -1.81 0.48
CA ASP A 73 -7.92 -1.00 -0.73
C ASP A 73 -6.80 0.03 -0.85
N ALA A 74 -6.38 0.62 0.27
CA ALA A 74 -5.28 1.57 0.29
C ALA A 74 -3.93 0.92 -0.05
N ILE A 75 -3.68 -0.32 0.38
CA ILE A 75 -2.47 -1.07 -0.01
C ILE A 75 -2.47 -1.29 -1.52
N LYS A 76 -3.57 -1.80 -2.08
CA LYS A 76 -3.71 -2.05 -3.53
C LYS A 76 -3.56 -0.78 -4.35
N ALA A 77 -4.13 0.32 -3.87
CA ALA A 77 -4.02 1.62 -4.53
C ALA A 77 -2.57 2.14 -4.54
N ALA A 78 -1.85 1.99 -3.43
CA ALA A 78 -0.44 2.40 -3.33
C ALA A 78 0.47 1.59 -4.27
N VAL A 79 0.25 0.27 -4.37
CA VAL A 79 0.98 -0.60 -5.29
C VAL A 79 0.72 -0.21 -6.75
N LYS A 80 -0.56 -0.05 -7.14
CA LYS A 80 -0.93 0.37 -8.49
C LYS A 80 -0.36 1.74 -8.87
N ASP A 81 -0.36 2.69 -7.93
CA ASP A 81 0.23 4.02 -8.15
C ASP A 81 1.74 3.93 -8.40
N TYR A 82 2.46 3.07 -7.66
CA TYR A 82 3.88 2.83 -7.90
C TYR A 82 4.14 2.20 -9.29
N GLU A 83 3.40 1.16 -9.66
CA GLU A 83 3.53 0.51 -10.97
C GLU A 83 3.27 1.49 -12.12
N ALA A 84 2.20 2.29 -12.00
CA ALA A 84 1.87 3.31 -13.00
C ALA A 84 2.97 4.38 -13.13
N LYS A 85 3.60 4.78 -12.01
CA LYS A 85 4.73 5.72 -12.03
C LYS A 85 5.98 5.10 -12.64
N LYS A 86 6.27 3.83 -12.34
CA LYS A 86 7.39 3.09 -12.92
C LYS A 86 7.25 2.98 -14.45
N ALA A 87 6.05 2.66 -14.93
CA ALA A 87 5.76 2.60 -16.37
C ALA A 87 5.95 3.97 -17.08
N LYS A 88 5.52 5.06 -16.45
CA LYS A 88 5.72 6.42 -16.98
C LYS A 88 7.19 6.84 -17.00
N LEU A 89 7.97 6.43 -16.00
CA LEU A 89 9.40 6.72 -15.93
C LEU A 89 10.18 5.99 -17.03
N ALA A 90 9.81 4.74 -17.33
CA ALA A 90 10.40 3.98 -18.44
C ALA A 90 10.18 4.70 -19.79
N GLN A 91 8.94 5.08 -20.10
CA GLN A 91 8.60 5.80 -21.34
C GLN A 91 9.35 7.13 -21.48
N LYS A 92 9.51 7.87 -20.39
CA LYS A 92 10.21 9.17 -20.39
C LYS A 92 11.72 9.03 -20.58
N GLY A 93 12.30 7.88 -20.23
CA GLY A 93 13.70 7.57 -20.49
C GLY A 93 13.97 7.27 -21.97
N GLU A 94 13.03 6.61 -22.64
CA GLU A 94 13.11 6.27 -24.06
C GLU A 94 12.94 7.50 -24.96
N GLU A 95 12.01 8.41 -24.64
CA GLU A 95 11.86 9.69 -25.37
C GLU A 95 13.11 10.58 -25.28
N LYS A 96 13.75 10.65 -24.11
CA LYS A 96 14.96 11.47 -23.91
C LYS A 96 16.20 10.91 -24.61
N ALA A 97 16.25 9.60 -24.85
CA ALA A 97 17.34 8.95 -25.57
C ALA A 97 17.18 9.01 -27.10
N ALA A 98 15.95 9.22 -27.59
CA ALA A 98 15.66 9.43 -29.00
C ALA A 98 15.85 10.89 -29.47
N GLU A 99 15.88 11.83 -28.54
CA GLU A 99 16.04 13.28 -28.79
C GLU A 99 17.49 13.78 -28.62
N ALA A 100 18.44 12.88 -28.29
CA ALA A 100 19.87 13.15 -28.11
C ALA A 100 20.70 12.44 -29.18
#